data_AF-A0A422N9A1-F1
#
_entry.id   AF-A0A422N9A1-F1
#
_cell.length_a   1.000
_cell.length_b   1.000
_cell.length_c   1.000
_cell.angle_alpha   90.00
_cell.angle_beta   90.00
_cell.angle_gamma   90.00
#
_symmetry.space_group_name_H-M   'P 1'
#
loop_
_entity.id
_entity.type
_entity.pdbx_description
1 polymer ?
#
loop_
_entity_poly.entity_id
_entity_poly.type
_entity_poly.pdbx_seq_one_letter_code
_entity_poly.pdbx_strand_id
1 'polypeptide(L)'
;MQPNKADEALQLFAALQDELQLETRKRDANRAARVASAEPLLRASWRQSGDVRRAATSGPLLVPLPSSASSSQQPPSSVAGLQRKLQVADDIMRRLHAKNQKLLQCLAAVRRAEEDVAEGTVKQLREKLQQREKEVRQLRHRLHESEQKAEGSSGGAAIALLTLRVRQMEKQYNRLLEAKLTDTLKESSVKGIDTEVRELFMLMKNRIIADARHHEAEVLLLNEALLEAERRLATVPGAGAGSGA
;
A
#
# COMPACT_ATOMS: atom_id res chain seq x y z
N MET A 1 56.56 -15.05 -27.82
CA MET A 1 55.33 -14.41 -28.32
C MET A 1 54.47 -14.11 -27.11
N GLN A 2 54.49 -12.87 -26.61
CA GLN A 2 53.67 -12.47 -25.46
C GLN A 2 52.22 -12.28 -25.92
N PRO A 3 51.21 -12.70 -25.14
CA PRO A 3 49.81 -12.47 -25.49
C PRO A 3 49.54 -10.96 -25.52
N ASN A 4 48.84 -10.52 -26.56
CA ASN A 4 48.49 -9.13 -26.76
C ASN A 4 47.53 -8.68 -25.66
N LYS A 5 47.96 -7.71 -24.85
CA LYS A 5 47.15 -7.10 -23.78
C LYS A 5 45.83 -6.50 -24.27
N ALA A 6 45.75 -6.18 -25.57
CA ALA A 6 44.53 -5.74 -26.22
C ALA A 6 43.49 -6.87 -26.33
N ASP A 7 43.92 -8.10 -26.59
CA ASP A 7 43.02 -9.25 -26.71
C ASP A 7 42.50 -9.69 -25.33
N GLU A 8 43.33 -9.60 -24.28
CA GLU A 8 42.89 -9.80 -22.89
C GLU A 8 41.87 -8.74 -22.45
N ALA A 9 42.07 -7.47 -22.82
CA ALA A 9 41.13 -6.41 -22.50
C ALA A 9 39.79 -6.59 -23.22
N LEU A 10 39.80 -7.03 -24.48
CA LEU A 10 38.59 -7.35 -25.24
C LEU A 10 37.86 -8.57 -24.66
N GLN A 11 38.58 -9.60 -24.22
CA GLN A 11 38.00 -10.76 -23.54
C GLN A 11 37.37 -10.40 -22.19
N LEU A 12 38.02 -9.53 -21.40
CA LEU A 12 37.45 -9.04 -20.14
C LEU A 12 36.22 -8.16 -20.37
N PHE A 13 36.21 -7.35 -21.44
CA PHE A 13 35.04 -6.55 -21.80
C PHE A 13 33.86 -7.42 -22.22
N ALA A 14 34.10 -8.47 -23.01
CA ALA A 14 33.07 -9.43 -23.40
C ALA A 14 32.51 -10.18 -22.18
N ALA A 15 33.38 -10.64 -21.27
CA ALA A 15 32.96 -11.31 -20.04
C ALA A 15 32.11 -10.40 -19.13
N LEU A 16 32.48 -9.13 -18.98
CA LEU A 16 31.71 -8.15 -18.21
C LEU A 16 30.36 -7.84 -18.87
N GLN A 17 30.29 -7.84 -20.20
CA GLN A 17 29.07 -7.59 -20.93
C GLN A 17 28.07 -8.76 -20.77
N ASP A 18 28.58 -10.00 -20.77
CA ASP A 18 27.78 -11.20 -20.50
C ASP A 18 27.27 -11.25 -19.06
N GLU A 19 28.13 -10.89 -18.08
CA GLU A 19 27.75 -10.84 -16.67
C GLU A 19 26.64 -9.79 -16.42
N LEU A 20 26.74 -8.62 -17.07
CA LEU A 20 25.72 -7.58 -17.00
C LEU A 20 24.38 -8.05 -17.59
N GLN A 21 24.39 -8.72 -18.74
CA GLN A 21 23.16 -9.27 -19.33
C GLN A 21 22.51 -10.32 -18.44
N LEU A 22 23.32 -11.19 -17.83
CA LEU A 22 22.85 -12.24 -16.94
C LEU A 22 22.27 -11.67 -15.64
N GLU A 23 22.87 -10.59 -15.11
CA GLU A 23 22.35 -9.88 -13.95
C GLU A 23 21.03 -9.15 -14.26
N THR A 24 20.92 -8.55 -15.45
CA THR A 24 19.71 -7.86 -15.90
C THR A 24 18.54 -8.85 -16.03
N ARG A 25 18.78 -10.01 -16.65
CA ARG A 25 17.79 -11.10 -16.74
C ARG A 25 17.38 -11.63 -15.36
N LYS A 26 18.32 -11.75 -14.41
CA LYS A 26 18.00 -12.13 -13.01
C LYS A 26 17.15 -11.08 -12.31
N ARG A 27 17.41 -9.78 -12.51
CA ARG A 27 16.59 -8.70 -11.94
C ARG A 27 15.18 -8.71 -12.54
N ASP A 28 15.05 -8.92 -13.84
CA ASP A 28 13.75 -8.99 -14.50
C ASP A 28 12.94 -10.21 -14.05
N ALA A 29 13.59 -11.38 -13.92
CA ALA A 29 12.95 -12.58 -13.36
C ALA A 29 12.48 -12.36 -11.90
N ASN A 30 13.30 -11.70 -11.08
CA ASN A 30 12.94 -11.38 -9.69
C ASN A 30 11.83 -10.32 -9.61
N ARG A 31 11.77 -9.37 -10.55
CA ARG A 31 10.72 -8.35 -10.62
C ARG A 31 9.40 -8.97 -11.08
N ALA A 32 9.44 -9.85 -12.09
CA ALA A 32 8.28 -10.62 -12.54
C ALA A 32 7.76 -11.55 -11.43
N ALA A 33 8.64 -12.24 -10.69
CA ALA A 33 8.26 -13.09 -9.56
C ALA A 33 7.60 -12.29 -8.41
N ARG A 34 8.08 -11.08 -8.12
CA ARG A 34 7.47 -10.18 -7.10
C ARG A 34 6.11 -9.62 -7.54
N VAL A 35 5.93 -9.33 -8.83
CA VAL A 35 4.64 -8.89 -9.38
C VAL A 35 3.63 -10.05 -9.39
N ALA A 36 4.06 -11.25 -9.80
CA ALA A 36 3.24 -12.46 -9.75
C ALA A 36 2.89 -12.91 -8.32
N SER A 37 3.78 -12.67 -7.33
CA SER A 37 3.47 -12.95 -5.92
C SER A 37 2.57 -11.91 -5.26
N ALA A 38 2.37 -10.74 -5.87
CA ALA A 38 1.46 -9.69 -5.41
C ALA A 38 0.04 -9.82 -5.98
N GLU A 39 -0.17 -10.66 -6.99
CA GLU A 39 -1.48 -10.90 -7.61
C GLU A 39 -2.50 -11.76 -6.82
N PRO A 40 -2.18 -12.58 -5.80
CA PRO A 40 -3.23 -13.31 -5.10
C PRO A 40 -4.00 -12.46 -4.08
N LEU A 41 -3.50 -11.27 -3.70
CA LEU A 41 -4.15 -10.41 -2.69
C LEU A 41 -5.08 -9.34 -3.29
N LEU A 42 -4.85 -8.89 -4.53
CA LEU A 42 -5.70 -7.86 -5.16
C LEU A 42 -6.94 -8.44 -5.85
N ARG A 43 -6.97 -9.75 -6.16
CA ARG A 43 -8.13 -10.38 -6.83
C ARG A 43 -9.27 -10.76 -5.87
N ALA A 44 -9.03 -10.77 -4.56
CA ALA A 44 -10.04 -11.10 -3.55
C ALA A 44 -10.90 -9.90 -3.11
N SER A 45 -10.47 -8.66 -3.37
CA SER A 45 -11.18 -7.45 -2.90
C SER A 45 -12.36 -7.02 -3.79
N TRP A 46 -12.45 -7.49 -5.03
CA TRP A 46 -13.42 -6.97 -6.02
C TRP A 46 -14.65 -7.86 -6.24
N ARG A 47 -14.75 -9.01 -5.55
CA ARG A 47 -15.91 -9.93 -5.66
C ARG A 47 -16.90 -9.86 -4.49
N GLN A 48 -16.78 -8.89 -3.57
CA GLN A 48 -17.66 -8.78 -2.39
C GLN A 48 -18.49 -7.50 -2.31
N SER A 49 -18.55 -6.69 -3.37
CA SER A 49 -19.42 -5.50 -3.40
C SER A 49 -20.21 -5.48 -4.70
N GLY A 50 -21.30 -6.23 -4.73
CA GLY A 50 -22.18 -6.27 -5.88
C GLY A 50 -23.25 -7.33 -5.79
N ASP A 51 -24.05 -7.33 -4.72
CA ASP A 51 -25.44 -7.76 -4.83
C ASP A 51 -26.21 -7.39 -3.56
N VAL A 52 -27.10 -6.40 -3.66
CA VAL A 52 -28.45 -6.38 -3.09
C VAL A 52 -29.05 -5.04 -3.52
N ARG A 53 -29.85 -5.05 -4.60
CA ARG A 53 -31.15 -4.36 -4.64
C ARG A 53 -32.00 -4.80 -5.85
N ARG A 54 -33.04 -5.56 -5.49
CA ARG A 54 -34.47 -5.31 -5.78
C ARG A 54 -35.01 -5.72 -7.18
N ALA A 55 -35.95 -6.67 -7.21
CA ALA A 55 -37.40 -6.45 -7.49
C ALA A 55 -38.19 -7.75 -7.71
N ALA A 56 -39.51 -7.67 -7.48
CA ALA A 56 -40.62 -8.43 -8.09
C ALA A 56 -41.56 -9.22 -7.14
N THR A 57 -42.70 -8.56 -6.91
CA THR A 57 -44.10 -8.96 -6.69
C THR A 57 -44.62 -10.32 -7.16
N SER A 58 -45.66 -10.79 -6.43
CA SER A 58 -46.85 -11.63 -6.77
C SER A 58 -46.95 -13.08 -6.23
N GLY A 59 -48.05 -13.38 -5.50
CA GLY A 59 -48.40 -14.63 -4.75
C GLY A 59 -49.01 -15.77 -5.60
N PRO A 60 -49.77 -16.78 -5.09
CA PRO A 60 -50.83 -16.69 -4.04
C PRO A 60 -51.06 -17.92 -3.07
N LEU A 61 -52.04 -17.80 -2.13
CA LEU A 61 -52.87 -18.85 -1.43
C LEU A 61 -52.20 -19.75 -0.34
N LEU A 62 -52.66 -19.96 0.92
CA LEU A 62 -53.98 -20.06 1.60
C LEU A 62 -53.91 -19.75 3.14
N VAL A 63 -55.04 -19.22 3.64
CA VAL A 63 -55.58 -18.87 4.99
C VAL A 63 -55.57 -20.04 6.03
N PRO A 64 -55.77 -19.90 7.39
CA PRO A 64 -56.44 -18.81 8.14
C PRO A 64 -55.81 -18.24 9.43
N LEU A 65 -56.35 -17.07 9.77
CA LEU A 65 -56.46 -16.41 11.08
C LEU A 65 -56.97 -17.37 12.21
N PRO A 66 -56.71 -17.07 13.50
CA PRO A 66 -57.69 -16.20 14.14
C PRO A 66 -57.06 -15.06 14.94
N SER A 67 -57.80 -13.95 14.88
CA SER A 67 -57.75 -12.85 15.81
C SER A 67 -57.94 -13.36 17.22
N SER A 68 -57.02 -12.99 18.11
CA SER A 68 -57.33 -12.83 19.53
C SER A 68 -56.65 -11.57 20.01
N ALA A 69 -57.46 -10.55 20.26
CA ALA A 69 -57.09 -9.47 21.16
C ALA A 69 -56.63 -10.10 22.48
N SER A 70 -55.44 -9.74 22.93
CA SER A 70 -55.01 -10.01 24.29
C SER A 70 -54.04 -8.92 24.72
N SER A 71 -54.64 -7.93 25.38
CA SER A 71 -54.18 -7.45 26.68
C SER A 71 -52.66 -7.38 26.85
N SER A 72 -52.14 -6.17 26.67
CA SER A 72 -50.90 -5.71 27.30
C SER A 72 -51.06 -5.82 28.82
N GLN A 73 -50.77 -7.00 29.36
CA GLN A 73 -50.44 -7.20 30.76
C GLN A 73 -49.18 -8.05 30.81
N GLN A 74 -48.02 -7.39 30.74
CA GLN A 74 -46.80 -7.96 31.29
C GLN A 74 -47.08 -8.24 32.77
N PRO A 75 -46.99 -9.50 33.24
CA PRO A 75 -47.12 -9.77 34.66
C PRO A 75 -45.97 -9.07 35.39
N PRO A 76 -46.15 -8.64 36.65
CA PRO A 76 -45.03 -8.12 37.43
C PRO A 76 -43.97 -9.22 37.45
N SER A 77 -42.77 -8.92 36.97
CA SER A 77 -41.65 -9.86 37.07
C SER A 77 -41.53 -10.24 38.54
N SER A 78 -41.87 -11.48 38.88
CA SER A 78 -41.78 -11.93 40.27
C SER A 78 -40.36 -11.70 40.76
N VAL A 79 -40.20 -11.37 42.03
CA VAL A 79 -38.88 -11.14 42.65
C VAL A 79 -37.90 -12.30 42.32
N ALA A 80 -38.43 -13.52 42.24
CA ALA A 80 -37.69 -14.72 41.82
C ALA A 80 -37.22 -14.71 40.34
N GLY A 81 -37.94 -14.05 39.44
CA GLY A 81 -37.54 -13.84 38.05
C GLY A 81 -36.42 -12.81 37.90
N LEU A 82 -36.43 -11.75 38.71
CA LEU A 82 -35.35 -10.77 38.78
C LEU A 82 -34.08 -11.35 39.41
N GLN A 83 -34.22 -12.12 40.49
CA GLN A 83 -33.10 -12.83 41.13
C GLN A 83 -32.42 -13.80 40.17
N ARG A 84 -33.18 -14.57 39.38
CA ARG A 84 -32.61 -15.45 38.34
C ARG A 84 -31.85 -14.68 37.26
N LYS A 85 -32.35 -13.53 36.81
CA LYS A 85 -31.65 -12.68 35.83
C LYS A 85 -30.36 -12.10 36.40
N LEU A 86 -30.36 -11.65 37.66
CA LEU A 86 -29.16 -11.19 38.36
C LEU A 86 -28.13 -12.32 38.49
N GLN A 87 -28.55 -13.53 38.88
CA GLN A 87 -27.66 -14.67 39.00
C GLN A 87 -27.03 -15.07 37.66
N VAL A 88 -27.81 -15.05 36.56
CA VAL A 88 -27.29 -15.27 35.21
C VAL A 88 -26.32 -14.17 34.80
N ALA A 89 -26.60 -12.91 35.13
CA ALA A 89 -25.69 -11.79 34.88
C ALA A 89 -24.37 -11.95 35.66
N ASP A 90 -24.44 -12.35 36.93
CA ASP A 90 -23.27 -12.62 37.78
C ASP A 90 -22.43 -13.79 37.25
N ASP A 91 -23.08 -14.85 36.76
CA ASP A 91 -22.40 -15.99 36.12
C ASP A 91 -21.76 -15.60 34.79
N ILE A 92 -22.39 -14.71 34.02
CA ILE A 92 -21.79 -14.14 32.80
C ILE A 92 -20.58 -13.27 33.17
N MET A 93 -20.70 -12.39 34.15
CA MET A 93 -19.61 -11.53 34.61
C MET A 93 -18.43 -12.35 35.13
N ARG A 94 -18.68 -13.39 35.94
CA ARG A 94 -17.61 -14.29 36.42
C ARG A 94 -16.89 -15.00 35.28
N ARG A 95 -17.63 -15.53 34.30
CA ARG A 95 -17.03 -16.15 33.10
C ARG A 95 -16.25 -15.15 32.26
N LEU A 96 -16.74 -13.92 32.13
CA LEU A 96 -16.07 -12.86 31.39
C LEU A 96 -14.79 -12.41 32.11
N HIS A 97 -14.81 -12.25 33.44
CA HIS A 97 -13.62 -11.97 34.25
C HIS A 97 -12.57 -13.08 34.13
N ALA A 98 -12.98 -14.35 34.22
CA ALA A 98 -12.06 -15.47 34.04
C ALA A 98 -11.43 -15.48 32.64
N LYS A 99 -12.20 -15.18 31.59
CA LYS A 99 -11.67 -15.03 30.22
C LYS A 99 -10.73 -13.84 30.11
N ASN A 100 -11.08 -12.68 30.68
CA ASN A 100 -10.23 -11.50 30.69
C ASN A 100 -8.90 -11.75 31.42
N GLN A 101 -8.95 -12.45 32.56
CA GLN A 101 -7.74 -12.81 33.30
C GLN A 101 -6.83 -13.75 32.49
N LYS A 102 -7.40 -14.73 31.79
CA LYS A 102 -6.65 -15.59 30.86
C LYS A 102 -6.03 -14.79 29.71
N LEU A 103 -6.79 -13.87 29.11
CA LEU A 103 -6.28 -13.00 28.04
C LEU A 103 -5.13 -12.12 28.53
N LEU A 104 -5.24 -11.53 29.73
CA LEU A 104 -4.17 -10.76 30.34
C LEU A 104 -2.91 -11.60 30.59
N GLN A 105 -3.06 -12.84 31.04
CA GLN A 105 -1.94 -13.78 31.20
C GLN A 105 -1.28 -14.13 29.86
N CYS A 106 -2.08 -14.39 28.82
CA CYS A 106 -1.56 -14.64 27.47
C CYS A 106 -0.81 -13.42 26.93
N LEU A 107 -1.35 -12.21 27.08
CA LEU A 107 -0.69 -10.98 26.66
C LEU A 107 0.63 -10.75 27.42
N ALA A 108 0.66 -11.02 28.72
CA ALA A 108 1.89 -10.92 29.50
C ALA A 108 2.94 -11.94 29.05
N ALA A 109 2.54 -13.17 28.71
CA ALA A 109 3.44 -14.20 28.21
C ALA A 109 4.02 -13.84 26.82
N VAL A 110 3.18 -13.30 25.92
CA VAL A 110 3.62 -12.83 24.60
C VAL A 110 4.62 -11.69 24.72
N ARG A 111 4.35 -10.70 25.59
CA ARG A 111 5.28 -9.58 25.81
C ARG A 111 6.66 -10.04 26.30
N ARG A 112 6.71 -10.98 27.24
CA ARG A 112 7.99 -11.54 27.72
C ARG A 112 8.73 -12.27 26.60
N ALA A 113 8.03 -13.06 25.78
CA ALA A 113 8.66 -13.74 24.66
C ALA A 113 9.21 -12.75 23.61
N GLU A 114 8.51 -11.65 23.34
CA GLU A 114 8.99 -10.58 22.46
C GLU A 114 10.22 -9.86 23.04
N GLU A 115 10.21 -9.58 24.34
CA GLU A 115 11.34 -8.99 25.07
C GLU A 115 12.57 -9.92 25.03
N ASP A 116 12.40 -11.21 25.30
CA ASP A 116 13.48 -12.21 25.27
C ASP A 116 14.09 -12.36 23.86
N VAL A 117 13.25 -12.36 22.81
CA VAL A 117 13.71 -12.39 21.41
C VAL A 117 14.45 -11.11 21.06
N ALA A 118 13.93 -9.95 21.47
CA ALA A 118 14.59 -8.67 21.26
C ALA A 118 15.95 -8.62 21.96
N GLU A 119 16.05 -9.06 23.21
CA GLU A 119 17.32 -9.15 23.94
C GLU A 119 18.31 -10.10 23.27
N GLY A 120 17.85 -11.26 22.79
CA GLY A 120 18.68 -12.20 22.05
C GLY A 120 19.26 -11.59 20.77
N THR A 121 18.42 -10.90 19.98
CA THR A 121 18.88 -10.22 18.76
C THR A 121 19.85 -9.08 19.05
N VAL A 122 19.63 -8.30 20.11
CA VAL A 122 20.53 -7.22 20.52
C VAL A 122 21.90 -7.77 20.95
N LYS A 123 21.94 -8.89 21.69
CA LYS A 123 23.20 -9.55 22.06
C LYS A 123 23.97 -10.01 20.82
N GLN A 124 23.30 -10.68 19.88
CA GLN A 124 23.92 -11.10 18.61
C GLN A 124 24.46 -9.92 17.79
N LEU A 125 23.74 -8.80 17.74
CA LEU A 125 24.19 -7.59 17.04
C LEU A 125 25.42 -6.97 17.72
N ARG A 126 25.46 -6.96 19.07
CA ARG A 126 26.65 -6.49 19.82
C ARG A 126 27.87 -7.36 19.56
N GLU A 127 27.72 -8.68 19.52
CA GLU A 127 28.81 -9.60 19.18
C GLU A 127 29.33 -9.37 17.76
N LYS A 128 28.43 -9.23 16.78
CA LYS A 128 28.81 -8.91 15.39
C LYS A 128 29.51 -7.55 15.28
N LEU A 129 29.07 -6.56 16.03
CA LEU A 129 29.72 -5.25 16.07
C LEU A 129 31.15 -5.38 16.61
N GLN A 130 31.34 -6.07 17.74
CA GLN A 130 32.66 -6.32 18.30
C GLN A 130 33.57 -7.11 17.36
N GLN A 131 33.03 -8.10 16.63
CA GLN A 131 33.75 -8.84 15.59
C GLN A 131 34.25 -7.89 14.50
N ARG A 132 33.36 -7.03 13.97
CA ARG A 132 33.69 -6.05 12.94
C ARG A 132 34.70 -5.02 13.40
N GLU A 133 34.61 -4.56 14.65
CA GLU A 133 35.60 -3.66 15.23
C GLU A 133 36.99 -4.31 15.33
N LYS A 134 37.07 -5.61 15.66
CA LYS A 134 38.33 -6.36 15.65
C LYS A 134 38.89 -6.50 14.24
N GLU A 135 38.04 -6.83 13.26
CA GLU A 135 38.43 -6.89 11.84
C GLU A 135 38.95 -5.54 11.35
N VAL A 136 38.26 -4.43 11.66
CA VAL A 136 38.71 -3.08 11.31
C VAL A 136 40.05 -2.75 11.95
N ARG A 137 40.25 -3.11 13.23
CA ARG A 137 41.55 -2.94 13.90
C ARG A 137 42.67 -3.72 13.21
N GLN A 138 42.41 -4.97 12.83
CA GLN A 138 43.38 -5.79 12.08
C GLN A 138 43.68 -5.21 10.70
N LEU A 139 42.67 -4.76 9.96
CA LEU A 139 42.85 -4.13 8.66
C LEU A 139 43.65 -2.84 8.76
N ARG A 140 43.39 -2.01 9.78
CA ARG A 140 44.18 -0.80 10.04
C ARG A 140 45.65 -1.12 10.34
N HIS A 141 45.93 -2.16 11.12
CA HIS A 141 47.31 -2.59 11.35
C HIS A 141 47.98 -3.07 10.05
N ARG A 142 47.30 -3.89 9.24
CA ARG A 142 47.84 -4.34 7.95
C ARG A 142 48.08 -3.19 6.98
N LEU A 143 47.17 -2.21 6.95
CA LEU A 143 47.34 -0.99 6.17
C LEU A 143 48.59 -0.24 6.63
N HIS A 144 48.74 -0.02 7.93
CA HIS A 144 49.88 0.68 8.49
C HIS A 144 51.21 -0.05 8.20
N GLU A 145 51.25 -1.38 8.30
CA GLU A 145 52.41 -2.18 7.90
C GLU A 145 52.71 -2.07 6.40
N SER A 146 51.69 -1.97 5.55
CA SER A 146 51.86 -1.78 4.10
C SER A 146 52.34 -0.37 3.75
N GLU A 147 51.87 0.65 4.48
CA GLU A 147 52.33 2.03 4.35
C GLU A 147 53.79 2.17 4.76
N GLN A 148 54.19 1.60 5.90
CA GLN A 148 55.60 1.59 6.33
C GLN A 148 56.50 0.87 5.32
N LYS A 149 56.04 -0.24 4.73
CA LYS A 149 56.77 -0.95 3.65
C LYS A 149 56.86 -0.12 2.37
N ALA A 150 55.84 0.69 2.08
CA ALA A 150 55.82 1.58 0.92
C ALA A 150 56.71 2.82 1.12
N GLU A 151 56.77 3.37 2.33
CA GLU A 151 57.67 4.49 2.68
C GLU A 151 59.16 4.11 2.59
N GLY A 152 59.50 2.84 2.84
CA GLY A 152 60.86 2.31 2.65
C GLY A 152 61.26 2.07 1.18
N SER A 153 60.33 2.17 0.23
CA SER A 153 60.57 1.96 -1.20
C SER A 153 60.57 3.30 -1.92
N SER A 154 61.75 3.76 -2.33
CA SER A 154 62.00 5.05 -3.00
C SER A 154 61.46 5.13 -4.45
N GLY A 155 60.18 4.79 -4.64
CA GLY A 155 59.46 4.83 -5.91
C GLY A 155 58.72 6.15 -6.18
N GLY A 156 59.21 7.29 -5.70
CA GLY A 156 58.47 8.57 -5.71
C GLY A 156 57.94 9.01 -7.08
N ALA A 157 58.67 8.71 -8.17
CA ALA A 157 58.22 9.01 -9.54
C ALA A 157 57.09 8.08 -10.01
N ALA A 158 57.16 6.79 -9.69
CA ALA A 158 56.12 5.83 -10.03
C ALA A 158 54.84 6.10 -9.24
N ILE A 159 54.99 6.46 -7.96
CA ILE A 159 53.87 6.87 -7.09
C ILE A 159 53.21 8.13 -7.64
N ALA A 160 53.98 9.15 -8.03
CA ALA A 160 53.43 10.38 -8.61
C ALA A 160 52.64 10.13 -9.91
N LEU A 161 53.14 9.24 -10.78
CA LEU A 161 52.43 8.84 -12.00
C LEU A 161 51.15 8.05 -11.69
N LEU A 162 51.18 7.15 -10.72
CA LEU A 162 50.00 6.43 -10.23
C LEU A 162 48.97 7.39 -9.64
N THR A 163 49.38 8.34 -8.80
CA THR A 163 48.48 9.35 -8.22
C THR A 163 47.86 10.24 -9.29
N LEU A 164 48.64 10.65 -10.29
CA LEU A 164 48.13 11.43 -11.42
C LEU A 164 47.09 10.63 -12.22
N ARG A 165 47.36 9.34 -12.46
CA ARG A 165 46.45 8.45 -13.17
C ARG A 165 45.16 8.21 -12.39
N VAL A 166 45.25 7.99 -11.08
CA VAL A 166 44.09 7.86 -10.19
C VAL A 166 43.26 9.15 -10.23
N ARG A 167 43.89 10.32 -10.11
CA ARG A 167 43.18 11.62 -10.21
C ARG A 167 42.49 11.82 -11.56
N GLN A 168 43.09 11.35 -12.66
CA GLN A 168 42.43 11.39 -13.97
C GLN A 168 41.20 10.47 -14.02
N MET A 169 41.33 9.25 -13.50
CA MET A 169 40.23 8.29 -13.42
C MET A 169 39.10 8.80 -12.52
N GLU A 170 39.42 9.38 -11.36
CA GLU A 170 38.45 10.02 -10.46
C GLU A 170 37.71 11.16 -11.15
N LYS A 171 38.41 12.02 -11.90
CA LYS A 171 37.77 13.09 -12.67
C LYS A 171 36.83 12.54 -13.74
N GLN A 172 37.22 11.48 -14.44
CA GLN A 172 36.37 10.84 -15.45
C GLN A 172 35.15 10.18 -14.80
N TYR A 173 35.34 9.48 -13.69
CA TYR A 173 34.27 8.85 -12.93
C TYR A 173 33.27 9.89 -12.40
N ASN A 174 33.76 10.98 -11.78
CA ASN A 174 32.92 12.04 -11.24
C ASN A 174 32.11 12.73 -12.34
N ARG A 175 32.71 13.00 -13.51
CA ARG A 175 31.97 13.54 -14.67
C ARG A 175 30.86 12.58 -15.14
N LEU A 176 31.13 11.28 -15.18
CA LEU A 176 30.14 10.29 -15.59
C LEU A 176 29.04 10.12 -14.54
N LEU A 177 29.39 10.22 -13.26
CA LEU A 177 28.45 10.21 -12.14
C LEU A 177 27.53 11.44 -12.19
N GLU A 178 28.10 12.64 -12.37
CA GLU A 178 27.35 13.88 -12.53
C GLU A 178 26.38 13.79 -13.71
N ALA A 179 26.84 13.33 -14.87
CA ALA A 179 25.97 13.14 -16.04
C ALA A 179 24.80 12.19 -15.72
N LYS A 180 25.07 11.02 -15.13
CA LYS A 180 24.01 10.07 -14.73
C LYS A 180 23.05 10.63 -13.68
N LEU A 181 23.54 11.41 -12.72
CA LEU A 181 22.68 12.08 -11.74
C LEU A 181 21.78 13.11 -12.43
N THR A 182 22.30 13.89 -13.38
CA THR A 182 21.48 14.84 -14.13
C THR A 182 20.43 14.15 -15.00
N ASP A 183 20.76 13.01 -15.60
CA ASP A 183 19.83 12.24 -16.42
C ASP A 183 18.73 11.60 -15.56
N THR A 184 19.08 11.03 -14.40
CA THR A 184 18.07 10.46 -13.47
C THR A 184 17.16 11.53 -12.88
N LEU A 185 17.69 12.72 -12.57
CA LEU A 185 16.88 13.87 -12.13
C LEU A 185 15.90 14.31 -13.23
N LYS A 186 16.34 14.38 -14.49
CA LYS A 186 15.45 14.69 -15.61
C LYS A 186 14.39 13.62 -15.84
N GLU A 187 14.76 12.34 -15.84
CA GLU A 187 13.81 11.23 -16.02
C GLU A 187 12.77 11.16 -14.90
N SER A 188 13.18 11.38 -13.66
CA SER A 188 12.25 11.40 -12.51
C SER A 188 11.31 12.60 -12.58
N SER A 189 11.80 13.76 -13.01
CA SER A 189 10.95 14.95 -13.27
C SER A 189 9.94 14.70 -14.38
N VAL A 190 10.35 14.12 -15.52
CA VAL A 190 9.42 13.82 -16.64
C VAL A 190 8.35 12.81 -16.21
N LYS A 191 8.73 11.78 -15.44
CA LYS A 191 7.77 10.80 -14.90
C LYS A 191 6.77 11.47 -13.93
N GLY A 192 7.25 12.38 -13.08
CA GLY A 192 6.38 13.15 -12.17
C GLY A 192 5.36 14.02 -12.93
N ILE A 193 5.83 14.73 -13.96
CA ILE A 193 4.96 15.57 -14.80
C ILE A 193 3.91 14.71 -15.53
N ASP A 194 4.29 13.56 -16.10
CA ASP A 194 3.35 12.65 -16.77
C ASP A 194 2.27 12.12 -15.80
N THR A 195 2.64 11.82 -14.54
CA THR A 195 1.65 11.41 -13.53
C THR A 195 0.69 12.54 -13.16
N GLU A 196 1.19 13.75 -12.93
CA GLU A 196 0.35 14.92 -12.60
C GLU A 196 -0.61 15.27 -13.74
N VAL A 197 -0.16 15.22 -14.99
CA VAL A 197 -1.00 15.48 -16.17
C VAL A 197 -2.11 14.42 -16.29
N ARG A 198 -1.80 13.15 -16.03
CA ARG A 198 -2.82 12.07 -16.03
C ARG A 198 -3.83 12.26 -14.91
N GLU A 199 -3.38 12.63 -13.71
CA GLU A 199 -4.26 12.90 -12.57
C GLU A 199 -5.17 14.10 -12.85
N LEU A 200 -4.63 15.20 -13.38
CA LEU A 200 -5.40 16.36 -13.79
C LEU A 200 -6.43 16.01 -14.85
N PHE A 201 -6.03 15.22 -15.86
CA PHE A 201 -6.94 14.76 -16.90
C PHE A 201 -8.08 13.90 -16.35
N MET A 202 -7.78 12.99 -15.41
CA MET A 202 -8.79 12.18 -14.73
C MET A 202 -9.75 13.02 -13.88
N LEU A 203 -9.23 13.98 -13.12
CA LEU A 203 -10.04 14.92 -12.33
C LEU A 203 -10.96 15.74 -13.22
N MET A 204 -10.42 16.29 -14.31
CA MET A 204 -11.20 17.09 -15.27
C MET A 204 -12.28 16.25 -15.96
N LYS A 205 -11.95 15.03 -16.39
CA LYS A 205 -12.92 14.09 -16.96
C LYS A 205 -14.05 13.79 -15.97
N ASN A 206 -13.72 13.50 -14.72
CA ASN A 206 -14.73 13.20 -13.69
C ASN A 206 -15.61 14.41 -13.40
N ARG A 207 -15.03 15.62 -13.37
CA ARG A 207 -15.79 16.86 -13.19
C ARG A 207 -16.76 17.10 -14.34
N ILE A 208 -16.33 16.96 -15.59
CA ILE A 208 -17.20 17.11 -16.76
C ILE A 208 -18.37 16.12 -16.70
N ILE A 209 -18.11 14.87 -16.31
CA ILE A 209 -19.17 13.85 -16.15
C ILE A 209 -20.13 14.23 -15.02
N ALA A 210 -19.63 14.74 -13.91
CA ALA A 210 -20.45 15.19 -12.79
C ALA A 210 -21.32 16.39 -13.16
N ASP A 211 -20.74 17.38 -13.84
CA ASP A 211 -21.43 18.57 -14.33
C ASP A 211 -22.51 18.20 -15.35
N ALA A 212 -22.22 17.26 -16.26
CA ALA A 212 -23.21 16.75 -17.22
C ALA A 212 -24.39 16.05 -16.51
N ARG A 213 -24.12 15.20 -15.52
CA ARG A 213 -25.16 14.54 -14.72
C ARG A 213 -25.99 15.53 -13.92
N HIS A 214 -25.34 16.57 -13.38
CA HIS A 214 -26.04 17.61 -12.64
C HIS A 214 -26.99 18.38 -13.56
N HIS A 215 -26.50 18.77 -14.73
CA HIS A 215 -27.31 19.45 -15.74
C HIS A 215 -28.48 18.59 -16.22
N GLU A 216 -28.27 17.30 -16.47
CA GLU A 216 -29.36 16.36 -16.79
C GLU A 216 -30.43 16.33 -15.68
N ALA A 217 -30.02 16.31 -14.41
CA ALA A 217 -30.95 16.33 -13.29
C ALA A 217 -31.74 17.66 -13.20
N GLU A 218 -31.09 18.80 -13.45
CA GLU A 218 -31.77 20.11 -13.50
C GLU A 218 -32.82 20.17 -14.61
N VAL A 219 -32.49 19.66 -15.80
CA VAL A 219 -33.42 19.62 -16.94
C VAL A 219 -34.62 18.72 -16.63
N LEU A 220 -34.40 17.57 -15.99
CA LEU A 220 -35.50 16.68 -15.56
C LEU A 220 -36.42 17.38 -14.57
N LEU A 221 -35.87 18.06 -13.54
CA LEU A 221 -36.67 18.80 -12.56
C LEU A 221 -37.46 19.95 -13.21
N LEU A 222 -36.86 20.67 -14.16
CA LEU A 222 -37.54 21.72 -14.90
C LEU A 222 -38.71 21.16 -15.73
N ASN A 223 -38.49 20.03 -16.42
CA ASN A 223 -39.53 19.37 -17.18
C ASN A 223 -40.68 18.87 -16.28
N GLU A 224 -40.36 18.31 -15.11
CA GLU A 224 -41.38 17.92 -14.11
C GLU A 224 -42.18 19.14 -13.64
N ALA A 225 -41.52 20.25 -13.32
CA ALA A 225 -42.20 21.49 -12.90
C ALA A 225 -43.09 22.07 -14.00
N LEU A 226 -42.66 22.03 -15.26
CA LEU A 226 -43.46 22.46 -16.41
C LEU A 226 -44.69 21.55 -16.61
N LEU A 227 -44.52 20.23 -16.54
CA LEU A 227 -45.63 19.28 -16.61
C LEU A 227 -46.62 19.47 -15.45
N GLU A 228 -46.14 19.75 -14.24
CA GLU A 228 -47.00 20.09 -13.11
C GLU A 228 -47.77 21.39 -13.32
N ALA A 229 -47.12 22.43 -13.88
CA ALA A 229 -47.78 23.68 -14.21
C ALA A 229 -48.86 23.50 -15.30
N GLU A 230 -48.58 22.72 -16.35
CA GLU A 230 -49.56 22.34 -17.37
C GLU A 230 -50.74 21.57 -16.79
N ARG A 231 -50.48 20.59 -15.91
CA ARG A 231 -51.53 19.86 -15.19
C ARG A 231 -52.38 20.81 -14.37
N ARG A 232 -51.75 21.72 -13.61
CA ARG A 232 -52.47 22.74 -12.83
C ARG A 232 -53.37 23.58 -13.73
N LEU A 233 -52.85 24.11 -14.84
CA LEU A 233 -53.62 24.87 -15.83
C LEU A 233 -54.79 24.07 -16.41
N ALA A 234 -54.58 22.80 -16.76
CA ALA A 234 -55.64 21.92 -17.26
C ALA A 234 -56.71 21.60 -16.19
N THR A 235 -56.34 21.62 -14.91
CA THR A 235 -57.25 21.37 -13.78
C THR A 235 -57.91 22.64 -13.22
N VAL A 236 -57.55 23.85 -13.66
CA VAL A 236 -58.26 25.08 -13.30
C VAL A 236 -59.66 25.03 -13.94
N PRO A 237 -60.74 24.86 -13.16
CA PRO A 237 -62.09 24.90 -13.71
C PRO A 237 -62.46 26.39 -13.88
N GLY A 238 -62.54 26.91 -15.10
CA GLY A 238 -63.09 28.26 -15.29
C GLY A 238 -62.68 29.10 -16.49
N ALA A 239 -62.12 28.54 -17.57
CA ALA A 239 -61.92 29.30 -18.82
C ALA A 239 -62.59 28.58 -20.00
N GLY A 240 -63.93 28.57 -20.02
CA GLY A 240 -64.67 27.95 -21.13
C GLY A 240 -66.18 27.72 -20.97
N ALA A 241 -66.83 28.28 -19.95
CA ALA A 241 -68.30 28.26 -19.85
C ALA A 241 -68.78 29.59 -19.28
N GLY A 242 -68.76 30.63 -20.12
CA GLY A 242 -69.15 31.98 -19.74
C GLY A 242 -69.23 32.92 -20.94
N SER A 243 -69.80 32.46 -22.05
CA SER A 243 -70.28 33.35 -23.13
C SER A 243 -71.23 32.58 -24.04
N GLY A 244 -72.52 32.88 -23.97
CA GLY A 244 -73.52 32.40 -24.95
C GLY A 244 -74.78 31.77 -24.36
N ALA A 245 -75.57 32.56 -23.63
CA ALA A 245 -77.05 32.52 -23.64
C ALA A 245 -77.57 33.77 -22.93
#